data_AF-A0A0C9W788-F1
#
_entry.id   AF-A0A0C9W788-F1
#
_cell.length_a   1.000
_cell.length_b   1.000
_cell.length_c   1.000
_cell.angle_alpha   90.00
_cell.angle_beta   90.00
_cell.angle_gamma   90.00
#
_symmetry.space_group_name_H-M   'P 1'
#
loop_
_entity.id
_entity.type
_entity.pdbx_description
1 polymer ?
#
loop_
_entity_poly.entity_id
_entity_poly.type
_entity_poly.pdbx_seq_one_letter_code
_entity_poly.pdbx_strand_id
1 'polypeptide(L)'
;RYLANWLAIRPAWIARVTSDPATVPPTPNDWRLFLNSVPADSLPLLPSQKQTASAVNKRETLQRFSAALPTDITGSTWAGNDTIKFRDQTPRVFSAFPIIITQGILWELSELSFRYDLLALDHHLVPERWRDAPAEREELWRAVFPSEIIGDMWDAPLPTSNAGVFQGGNLRDMDYIRYLNAFTRLVSAWPGAQPHYKIPLTASFGDSTLWNASAELILFYIKTFFTYTGRAPVVPRRVPGSARS
;
A
#
# COMPACT_ATOMS: atom_id res chain seq x y z
N ARG A 1 2.09 0.65 20.39
CA ARG A 1 3.47 0.49 19.86
C ARG A 1 3.48 0.23 18.35
N TYR A 2 2.94 -0.89 17.84
CA TYR A 2 2.94 -1.20 16.40
C TYR A 2 2.53 -0.03 15.50
N LEU A 3 1.34 0.53 15.69
CA LEU A 3 0.85 1.64 14.88
C LEU A 3 1.72 2.90 15.01
N ALA A 4 2.19 3.22 16.22
CA ALA A 4 3.07 4.37 16.45
C ALA A 4 4.41 4.21 15.71
N ASN A 5 5.04 3.03 15.82
CA ASN A 5 6.29 2.74 15.12
C ASN A 5 6.10 2.73 13.59
N TRP A 6 4.97 2.20 13.09
CA TRP A 6 4.62 2.27 11.67
C TRP A 6 4.48 3.73 11.21
N LEU A 7 3.69 4.53 11.91
CA LEU A 7 3.49 5.95 11.57
C LEU A 7 4.81 6.73 11.59
N ALA A 8 5.74 6.39 12.50
CA ALA A 8 7.01 7.09 12.63
C ALA A 8 7.89 6.88 11.40
N ILE A 9 7.95 5.65 10.90
CA ILE A 9 8.77 5.31 9.74
C ILE A 9 8.07 5.52 8.41
N ARG A 10 6.73 5.60 8.40
CA ARG A 10 5.88 5.65 7.21
C ARG A 10 6.38 6.64 6.13
N PRO A 11 6.63 7.93 6.42
CA PRO A 11 7.02 8.88 5.38
C PRO A 11 8.35 8.49 4.71
N ALA A 12 9.35 8.16 5.52
CA ALA A 12 10.67 7.77 5.03
C ALA A 12 10.63 6.44 4.28
N TRP A 13 9.82 5.49 4.75
CA TRP A 13 9.68 4.19 4.12
C TRP A 13 8.98 4.28 2.75
N ILE A 14 7.89 5.04 2.66
CA ILE A 14 7.19 5.26 1.39
C ILE A 14 8.10 5.99 0.38
N ALA A 15 8.84 7.02 0.83
CA ALA A 15 9.80 7.71 -0.01
C ALA A 15 10.90 6.77 -0.53
N ARG A 16 11.39 5.87 0.33
CA ARG A 16 12.39 4.85 -0.04
C ARG A 16 11.87 3.89 -1.10
N VAL A 17 10.69 3.29 -0.90
CA VAL A 17 10.10 2.33 -1.85
C VAL A 17 9.83 2.99 -3.21
N THR A 18 9.44 4.27 -3.21
CA THR A 18 9.22 5.04 -4.45
C THR A 18 10.53 5.36 -5.17
N SER A 19 11.61 5.66 -4.45
CA SER A 19 12.89 6.09 -5.03
C SER A 19 13.79 4.93 -5.46
N ASP A 20 13.75 3.80 -4.74
CA ASP A 20 14.54 2.61 -5.03
C ASP A 20 13.72 1.32 -4.82
N PRO A 21 12.92 0.94 -5.82
CA PRO A 21 12.11 -0.28 -5.77
C PRO A 21 12.95 -1.57 -5.89
N ALA A 22 14.24 -1.47 -6.25
CA ALA A 22 15.13 -2.62 -6.41
C ALA A 22 15.80 -3.08 -5.10
N THR A 23 15.73 -2.27 -4.03
CA THR A 23 16.16 -2.67 -2.69
C THR A 23 15.44 -3.93 -2.24
N VAL A 24 16.19 -4.92 -1.74
CA VAL A 24 15.62 -6.13 -1.13
C VAL A 24 14.65 -5.73 0.01
N PRO A 25 13.37 -6.09 -0.06
CA PRO A 25 12.40 -5.68 0.94
C PRO A 25 12.68 -6.38 2.28
N PRO A 26 12.40 -5.72 3.42
CA PRO A 26 12.46 -6.39 4.72
C PRO A 26 11.49 -7.56 4.78
N THR A 27 11.90 -8.62 5.47
CA THR A 27 11.05 -9.79 5.67
C THR A 27 9.89 -9.46 6.63
N PRO A 28 8.81 -10.26 6.66
CA PRO A 28 7.76 -10.11 7.67
C PRO A 28 8.28 -10.16 9.11
N ASN A 29 9.35 -10.94 9.36
CA ASN A 29 10.01 -11.00 10.65
C ASN A 29 10.77 -9.72 10.99
N ASP A 30 11.45 -9.12 10.00
CA ASP A 30 12.14 -7.83 10.18
C ASP A 30 11.14 -6.73 10.57
N TRP A 31 10.01 -6.66 9.86
CA TRP A 31 8.92 -5.75 10.19
C TRP A 31 8.37 -5.99 11.59
N ARG A 32 8.07 -7.24 11.94
CA ARG A 32 7.55 -7.58 13.27
C ARG A 32 8.54 -7.19 14.36
N LEU A 33 9.83 -7.40 14.13
CA LEU A 33 10.88 -7.04 15.08
C LEU A 33 10.92 -5.53 15.29
N PHE A 34 10.95 -4.75 14.21
CA PHE A 34 10.94 -3.29 14.28
C PHE A 34 9.68 -2.73 14.94
N LEU A 35 8.49 -3.16 14.51
CA LEU A 35 7.22 -2.65 15.01
C LEU A 35 6.99 -2.93 16.51
N ASN A 36 7.67 -3.93 17.08
CA ASN A 36 7.64 -4.22 18.52
C ASN A 36 8.77 -3.58 19.34
N SER A 37 9.78 -3.04 18.67
CA SER A 37 10.99 -2.52 19.32
C SER A 37 10.80 -1.10 19.88
N VAL A 38 11.80 -0.69 20.65
CA VAL A 38 11.96 0.67 21.19
C VAL A 38 13.32 1.22 20.76
N PRO A 39 13.51 2.57 20.72
CA PRO A 39 14.80 3.16 20.35
C PRO A 39 16.00 2.63 21.15
N ALA A 40 15.82 2.32 22.44
CA ALA A 40 16.87 1.74 23.25
C ALA A 40 17.37 0.36 22.76
N ASP A 41 16.56 -0.40 22.02
CA ASP A 41 16.93 -1.72 21.48
C ASP A 41 17.99 -1.64 20.37
N SER A 42 18.16 -0.49 19.72
CA SER A 42 19.16 -0.31 18.65
C SER A 42 20.54 0.11 19.17
N LEU A 43 20.65 0.48 20.45
CA LEU A 43 21.90 0.92 21.06
C LEU A 43 22.90 -0.23 21.24
N PRO A 44 24.22 0.06 21.28
CA PRO A 44 25.22 -0.94 21.63
C PRO A 44 24.96 -1.52 23.02
N LEU A 45 25.22 -2.81 23.22
CA LEU A 45 25.19 -3.41 24.56
C LEU A 45 26.33 -2.85 25.40
N LEU A 46 26.11 -2.77 26.71
CA LEU A 46 27.17 -2.43 27.66
C LEU A 46 28.28 -3.51 27.62
N PRO A 47 29.55 -3.16 27.88
CA PRO A 47 30.70 -4.08 27.81
C PRO A 47 30.55 -5.34 28.69
N SER A 48 29.67 -5.30 29.69
CA SER A 48 29.40 -6.39 30.63
C SER A 48 28.41 -7.45 30.13
N GLN A 49 27.74 -7.23 28.99
CA GLN A 49 26.70 -8.15 28.49
C GLN A 49 27.22 -9.06 27.39
N LYS A 50 27.06 -10.39 27.56
CA LYS A 50 27.37 -11.37 26.51
C LYS A 50 26.45 -11.16 25.30
N GLN A 51 27.06 -10.93 24.15
CA GLN A 51 26.36 -10.72 22.90
C GLN A 51 26.02 -12.06 22.25
N THR A 52 24.73 -12.31 22.03
CA THR A 52 24.27 -13.50 21.28
C THR A 52 24.08 -13.16 19.80
N ALA A 53 24.22 -14.15 18.91
CA ALA A 53 23.97 -13.97 17.47
C ALA A 53 22.56 -13.42 17.18
N SER A 54 21.56 -13.83 17.97
CA SER A 54 20.19 -13.31 17.89
C SER A 54 20.11 -11.81 18.24
N ALA A 55 20.84 -11.37 19.27
CA ALA A 55 20.89 -9.95 19.64
C ALA A 55 21.61 -9.09 18.58
N VAL A 56 22.64 -9.64 17.92
CA VAL A 56 23.31 -8.98 16.77
C VAL A 56 22.33 -8.80 15.62
N ASN A 57 21.69 -9.90 15.18
CA ASN A 57 20.74 -9.86 14.07
C ASN A 57 19.57 -8.90 14.36
N LYS A 58 19.04 -8.93 15.60
CA LYS A 58 18.02 -7.96 16.02
C LYS A 58 18.51 -6.53 15.83
N ARG A 59 19.72 -6.20 16.30
CA ARG A 59 20.26 -4.84 16.19
C ARG A 59 20.48 -4.42 14.74
N GLU A 60 21.05 -5.29 13.91
CA GLU A 60 21.27 -5.00 12.49
C GLU A 60 19.95 -4.74 11.75
N THR A 61 18.91 -5.52 12.04
CA THR A 61 17.56 -5.22 11.52
C THR A 61 17.07 -3.85 12.00
N LEU A 62 17.20 -3.54 13.29
CA LEU A 62 16.74 -2.24 13.81
C LEU A 62 17.51 -1.06 13.24
N GLN A 63 18.83 -1.20 13.05
CA GLN A 63 19.67 -0.16 12.42
C GLN A 63 19.24 0.14 10.99
N ARG A 64 18.86 -0.89 10.22
CA ARG A 64 18.35 -0.71 8.85
C ARG A 64 17.09 0.16 8.80
N PHE A 65 16.19 0.00 9.78
CA PHE A 65 14.99 0.82 9.88
C PHE A 65 15.26 2.20 10.51
N SER A 66 16.09 2.28 11.56
CA SER A 66 16.37 3.53 12.25
C SER A 66 17.18 4.52 11.40
N ALA A 67 17.94 4.03 10.41
CA ALA A 67 18.63 4.89 9.45
C ALA A 67 17.66 5.78 8.62
N ALA A 68 16.38 5.40 8.55
CA ALA A 68 15.33 6.18 7.90
C ALA A 68 14.61 7.15 8.86
N LEU A 69 14.99 7.17 10.15
CA LEU A 69 14.36 7.96 11.19
C LEU A 69 15.33 9.03 11.73
N PRO A 70 14.82 10.11 12.33
CA PRO A 70 15.65 11.07 13.07
C PRO A 70 16.49 10.39 14.16
N THR A 71 17.72 10.86 14.36
CA THR A 71 18.71 10.26 15.28
C THR A 71 18.37 10.42 16.76
N ASP A 72 17.52 11.39 17.12
CA ASP A 72 17.37 11.86 18.49
C ASP A 72 16.07 11.39 19.16
N ILE A 73 15.47 10.31 18.66
CA ILE A 73 14.21 9.79 19.20
C ILE A 73 14.44 9.11 20.55
N THR A 74 13.98 9.76 21.61
CA THR A 74 13.89 9.17 22.95
C THR A 74 12.45 8.77 23.26
N GLY A 75 12.21 7.56 23.76
CA GLY A 75 10.89 7.13 24.20
C GLY A 75 10.69 5.62 24.22
N SER A 76 9.46 5.20 24.52
CA SER A 76 9.06 3.77 24.50
C SER A 76 8.53 3.32 23.13
N THR A 77 8.63 4.19 22.12
CA THR A 77 8.31 3.95 20.71
C THR A 77 9.26 4.77 19.82
N TRP A 78 9.32 4.43 18.54
CA TRP A 78 10.04 5.22 17.54
C TRP A 78 9.30 6.50 17.13
N ALA A 79 8.09 6.73 17.64
CA ALA A 79 7.36 7.99 17.50
C ALA A 79 7.73 9.03 18.57
N GLY A 80 8.68 8.71 19.46
CA GLY A 80 9.03 9.55 20.60
C GLY A 80 7.95 9.50 21.69
N ASN A 81 7.87 10.58 22.47
CA ASN A 81 6.94 10.70 23.59
C ASN A 81 5.71 11.58 23.32
N ASP A 82 5.60 12.16 22.13
CA ASP A 82 4.64 13.21 21.80
C ASP A 82 3.50 12.74 20.88
N THR A 83 2.90 13.66 20.14
CA THR A 83 1.94 13.39 19.08
C THR A 83 2.66 12.94 17.82
N ILE A 84 2.00 12.10 17.04
CA ILE A 84 2.49 11.67 15.73
C ILE A 84 1.52 12.09 14.65
N LYS A 85 2.04 12.65 13.55
CA LYS A 85 1.22 13.08 12.42
C LYS A 85 0.77 11.86 11.62
N PHE A 86 -0.52 11.79 11.33
CA PHE A 86 -1.11 10.93 10.31
C PHE A 86 -2.06 11.78 9.49
N ARG A 87 -1.63 12.17 8.28
CA ARG A 87 -2.38 13.06 7.39
C ARG A 87 -2.66 14.41 8.05
N ASP A 88 -3.92 14.82 8.11
CA ASP A 88 -4.43 16.02 8.74
C ASP A 88 -4.66 15.86 10.26
N GLN A 89 -4.32 14.69 10.83
CA GLN A 89 -4.56 14.35 12.23
C GLN A 89 -3.26 14.15 13.00
N THR A 90 -3.27 14.48 14.30
CA THR A 90 -2.08 14.37 15.17
C THR A 90 -2.39 13.57 16.45
N PRO A 91 -2.65 12.24 16.34
CA PRO A 91 -2.92 11.40 17.51
C PRO A 91 -1.77 11.39 18.51
N ARG A 92 -2.10 11.21 19.80
CA ARG A 92 -1.12 11.01 20.88
C ARG A 92 -0.65 9.55 20.91
N VAL A 93 0.67 9.35 21.01
CA VAL A 93 1.32 8.02 20.94
C VAL A 93 0.95 7.08 22.10
N PHE A 94 0.59 7.64 23.27
CA PHE A 94 0.30 6.88 24.50
C PHE A 94 -1.16 6.84 24.93
N SER A 95 -2.07 7.44 24.15
CA SER A 95 -3.50 7.16 24.28
C SER A 95 -3.86 5.96 23.40
N ALA A 96 -4.99 5.30 23.70
CA ALA A 96 -5.59 4.39 22.72
C ALA A 96 -5.81 5.17 21.42
N PHE A 97 -5.29 4.65 20.29
CA PHE A 97 -5.50 5.29 18.99
C PHE A 97 -7.00 5.37 18.72
N PRO A 98 -7.54 6.54 18.32
CA PRO A 98 -8.93 6.63 17.91
C PRO A 98 -9.27 5.58 16.85
N ILE A 99 -10.47 5.01 16.92
CA ILE A 99 -10.88 3.95 16.00
C ILE A 99 -10.81 4.40 14.53
N ILE A 100 -11.18 5.65 14.25
CA ILE A 100 -11.12 6.25 12.91
C ILE A 100 -9.69 6.32 12.38
N ILE A 101 -8.72 6.71 13.23
CA ILE A 101 -7.29 6.70 12.86
C ILE A 101 -6.84 5.28 12.55
N THR A 102 -7.18 4.32 13.40
CA THR A 102 -6.80 2.92 13.20
C THR A 102 -7.37 2.37 11.89
N GLN A 103 -8.64 2.65 11.60
CA GLN A 103 -9.28 2.28 10.35
C GLN A 103 -8.63 2.98 9.15
N GLY A 104 -8.24 4.25 9.27
CA GLY A 104 -7.54 5.01 8.24
C GLY A 104 -6.17 4.42 7.91
N ILE A 105 -5.41 4.01 8.93
CA ILE A 105 -4.11 3.34 8.75
C ILE A 105 -4.30 1.99 8.05
N LEU A 106 -5.28 1.19 8.50
CA LEU A 106 -5.55 -0.13 7.88
C LEU A 106 -6.04 0.01 6.44
N TRP A 107 -6.85 1.03 6.16
CA TRP A 107 -7.29 1.36 4.82
C TRP A 107 -6.09 1.71 3.92
N GLU A 108 -5.23 2.63 4.35
CA GLU A 108 -4.06 3.04 3.59
C GLU A 108 -3.09 1.87 3.36
N LEU A 109 -2.84 1.04 4.37
CA LEU A 109 -2.05 -0.17 4.23
C LEU A 109 -2.63 -1.11 3.17
N SER A 110 -3.96 -1.26 3.12
CA SER A 110 -4.62 -2.09 2.11
C SER A 110 -4.51 -1.50 0.70
N GLU A 111 -4.63 -0.18 0.57
CA GLU A 111 -4.43 0.55 -0.68
C GLU A 111 -3.01 0.40 -1.21
N LEU A 112 -2.01 0.68 -0.36
CA LEU A 112 -0.59 0.54 -0.73
C LEU A 112 -0.26 -0.90 -1.09
N SER A 113 -0.73 -1.87 -0.30
CA SER A 113 -0.51 -3.29 -0.59
C SER A 113 -1.06 -3.65 -1.96
N PHE A 114 -2.32 -3.29 -2.26
CA PHE A 114 -2.94 -3.58 -3.55
C PHE A 114 -2.17 -2.94 -4.72
N ARG A 115 -1.77 -1.68 -4.57
CA ARG A 115 -1.08 -0.91 -5.62
C ARG A 115 0.28 -1.49 -6.00
N TYR A 116 1.09 -1.81 -4.99
CA TYR A 116 2.40 -2.41 -5.20
C TYR A 116 2.30 -3.88 -5.61
N ASP A 117 1.33 -4.63 -5.08
CA ASP A 117 1.03 -6.00 -5.54
C ASP A 117 0.66 -6.01 -7.03
N LEU A 118 -0.17 -5.07 -7.47
CA LEU A 118 -0.55 -4.91 -8.88
C LEU A 118 0.65 -4.55 -9.76
N LEU A 119 1.47 -3.58 -9.33
CA LEU A 119 2.65 -3.15 -10.07
C LEU A 119 3.70 -4.28 -10.19
N ALA A 120 3.96 -4.99 -9.09
CA ALA A 120 4.91 -6.10 -9.07
C ALA A 120 4.44 -7.25 -9.95
N LEU A 121 3.14 -7.56 -9.92
CA LEU A 121 2.56 -8.59 -10.79
C LEU A 121 2.66 -8.21 -12.26
N ASP A 122 2.31 -6.97 -12.62
CA ASP A 122 2.44 -6.46 -13.99
C ASP A 122 3.89 -6.56 -14.50
N HIS A 123 4.86 -6.14 -13.69
CA HIS A 123 6.29 -6.29 -13.98
C HIS A 123 6.70 -7.74 -14.24
N HIS A 124 6.14 -8.69 -13.48
CA HIS A 124 6.47 -10.10 -13.59
C HIS A 124 5.87 -10.73 -14.85
N LEU A 125 4.64 -10.36 -15.22
CA LEU A 125 3.90 -10.98 -16.32
C LEU A 125 4.30 -10.47 -17.69
N VAL A 126 4.63 -9.18 -17.80
CA VAL A 126 4.91 -8.52 -19.09
C VAL A 126 6.19 -7.67 -19.05
N PRO A 127 7.33 -8.22 -18.60
CA PRO A 127 8.57 -7.45 -18.45
C PRO A 127 9.05 -6.85 -19.78
N GLU A 128 8.92 -7.59 -20.88
CA GLU A 128 9.39 -7.17 -22.20
C GLU A 128 8.59 -5.98 -22.77
N ARG A 129 7.29 -5.93 -22.49
CA ARG A 129 6.42 -4.84 -22.97
C ARG A 129 6.85 -3.48 -22.41
N TRP A 130 7.32 -3.46 -21.17
CA TRP A 130 7.63 -2.23 -20.45
C TRP A 130 9.12 -1.90 -20.41
N ARG A 131 9.96 -2.74 -21.04
CA ARG A 131 11.40 -2.51 -21.18
C ARG A 131 11.69 -1.16 -21.85
N ASP A 132 10.98 -0.89 -22.94
CA ASP A 132 11.23 0.30 -23.77
C ASP A 132 10.24 1.46 -23.50
N ALA A 133 9.20 1.21 -22.68
CA ALA A 133 8.14 2.19 -22.37
C ALA A 133 7.79 2.24 -20.86
N PRO A 134 8.77 2.46 -19.95
CA PRO A 134 8.51 2.48 -18.51
C PRO A 134 7.56 3.62 -18.09
N ALA A 135 7.61 4.77 -18.80
CA ALA A 135 6.74 5.91 -18.53
C ALA A 135 5.28 5.64 -18.89
N GLU A 136 5.01 4.96 -20.00
CA GLU A 136 3.65 4.59 -20.41
C GLU A 136 3.01 3.64 -19.39
N ARG A 137 3.79 2.67 -18.89
CA ARG A 137 3.32 1.79 -17.82
C ARG A 137 2.95 2.57 -16.57
N GLU A 138 3.83 3.48 -16.14
CA GLU A 138 3.59 4.27 -14.95
C GLU A 138 2.32 5.12 -15.08
N GLU A 139 2.10 5.73 -16.25
CA GLU A 139 0.87 6.45 -16.55
C GLU A 139 -0.37 5.55 -16.47
N LEU A 140 -0.33 4.35 -17.08
CA LEU A 140 -1.41 3.38 -17.04
C LEU A 140 -1.70 2.89 -15.62
N TRP A 141 -0.64 2.57 -14.86
CA TRP A 141 -0.76 2.15 -13.47
C TRP A 141 -1.34 3.27 -12.60
N ARG A 142 -0.85 4.51 -12.73
CA ARG A 142 -1.40 5.67 -12.01
C ARG A 142 -2.87 5.90 -12.34
N ALA A 143 -3.29 5.71 -13.60
CA ALA A 143 -4.67 5.89 -14.03
C ALA A 143 -5.67 4.88 -13.43
N VAL A 144 -5.21 3.73 -12.91
CA VAL A 144 -6.06 2.76 -12.18
C VAL A 144 -6.57 3.36 -10.86
N PHE A 145 -5.89 4.36 -10.33
CA PHE A 145 -6.11 4.89 -9.01
C PHE A 145 -6.52 6.37 -9.03
N PRO A 146 -7.31 6.82 -8.05
CA PRO A 146 -7.49 8.25 -7.82
C PRO A 146 -6.14 8.92 -7.50
N SER A 147 -5.86 10.04 -8.16
CA SER A 147 -4.63 10.83 -8.01
C SER A 147 -4.47 11.41 -6.60
N GLU A 148 -5.57 11.72 -5.94
CA GLU A 148 -5.62 12.28 -4.58
C GLU A 148 -5.02 11.34 -3.51
N ILE A 149 -4.93 10.04 -3.81
CA ILE A 149 -4.39 9.05 -2.88
C ILE A 149 -2.87 8.88 -3.05
N ILE A 150 -2.31 9.22 -4.23
CA ILE A 150 -0.87 9.11 -4.56
C ILE A 150 -0.43 10.29 -5.42
N GLY A 151 -0.24 11.44 -4.81
CA GLY A 151 0.43 12.55 -5.47
C GLY A 151 1.09 13.42 -4.43
N ASP A 152 2.36 13.14 -4.12
CA ASP A 152 3.34 13.95 -3.34
C ASP A 152 2.87 14.54 -1.99
N MET A 153 1.65 14.25 -1.58
CA MET A 153 0.92 14.78 -0.44
C MET A 153 0.45 13.59 0.40
N TRP A 154 1.41 12.84 0.93
CA TRP A 154 1.17 11.78 1.93
C TRP A 154 0.55 12.32 3.24
N ASP A 155 0.42 13.64 3.32
CA ASP A 155 -0.23 14.42 4.36
C ASP A 155 -1.64 14.92 3.99
N ALA A 156 -2.15 14.62 2.78
CA ALA A 156 -3.50 14.97 2.40
C ALA A 156 -4.53 14.29 3.31
N PRO A 157 -5.68 14.93 3.60
CA PRO A 157 -6.76 14.33 4.38
C PRO A 157 -7.18 12.95 3.86
N LEU A 158 -7.79 12.14 4.73
CA LEU A 158 -8.43 10.91 4.26
C LEU A 158 -9.50 11.26 3.21
N PRO A 159 -9.66 10.47 2.14
CA PRO A 159 -10.76 10.66 1.21
C PRO A 159 -12.10 10.67 1.94
N THR A 160 -13.10 11.36 1.39
CA THR A 160 -14.46 11.39 1.96
C THR A 160 -15.39 10.39 1.28
N SER A 161 -14.99 9.86 0.12
CA SER A 161 -15.75 8.90 -0.68
C SER A 161 -14.89 7.71 -1.07
N ASN A 162 -15.55 6.58 -1.36
CA ASN A 162 -14.87 5.40 -1.88
C ASN A 162 -14.60 5.59 -3.38
N ALA A 163 -13.37 5.34 -3.82
CA ALA A 163 -12.97 5.45 -5.22
C ALA A 163 -12.06 4.27 -5.62
N GLY A 164 -12.05 3.95 -6.91
CA GLY A 164 -11.23 2.88 -7.48
C GLY A 164 -11.99 1.61 -7.85
N VAL A 165 -11.27 0.69 -8.51
CA VAL A 165 -11.80 -0.54 -9.15
C VAL A 165 -12.60 -1.45 -8.21
N PHE A 166 -12.20 -1.52 -6.94
CA PHE A 166 -12.81 -2.41 -5.94
C PHE A 166 -13.92 -1.73 -5.12
N GLN A 167 -14.17 -0.44 -5.37
CA GLN A 167 -15.13 0.37 -4.61
C GLN A 167 -16.43 0.61 -5.39
N GLY A 168 -16.84 -0.36 -6.21
CA GLY A 168 -18.06 -0.29 -7.03
C GLY A 168 -19.34 -0.20 -6.19
N GLY A 169 -19.70 1.01 -5.78
CA GLY A 169 -21.00 1.32 -5.15
C GLY A 169 -22.03 1.73 -6.20
N ASN A 170 -21.63 2.57 -7.15
CA ASN A 170 -22.48 3.04 -8.24
C ASN A 170 -21.84 2.68 -9.60
N LEU A 171 -22.43 1.71 -10.30
CA LEU A 171 -21.93 1.23 -11.59
C LEU A 171 -21.97 2.29 -12.70
N ARG A 172 -22.77 3.34 -12.51
CA ARG A 172 -22.90 4.47 -13.45
C ARG A 172 -22.03 5.66 -13.09
N ASP A 173 -21.27 5.57 -12.01
CA ASP A 173 -20.27 6.59 -11.69
C ASP A 173 -19.21 6.62 -12.79
N MET A 174 -19.05 7.78 -13.40
CA MET A 174 -18.09 8.00 -14.48
C MET A 174 -16.65 7.78 -14.02
N ASP A 175 -16.35 8.06 -12.75
CA ASP A 175 -15.03 7.80 -12.21
C ASP A 175 -14.80 6.31 -11.97
N TYR A 176 -15.81 5.57 -11.51
CA TYR A 176 -15.73 4.11 -11.43
C TYR A 176 -15.47 3.46 -12.79
N ILE A 177 -16.19 3.89 -13.84
CA ILE A 177 -15.99 3.42 -15.21
C ILE A 177 -14.58 3.79 -15.72
N ARG A 178 -14.08 4.98 -15.38
CA ARG A 178 -12.72 5.42 -15.72
C ARG A 178 -11.67 4.50 -15.08
N TYR A 179 -11.77 4.22 -13.78
CA TYR A 179 -10.85 3.33 -13.08
C TYR A 179 -10.91 1.91 -13.62
N LEU A 180 -12.11 1.39 -13.91
CA LEU A 180 -12.29 0.09 -14.55
C LEU A 180 -11.61 0.04 -15.91
N ASN A 181 -11.84 1.03 -16.78
CA ASN A 181 -11.21 1.06 -18.10
C ASN A 181 -9.68 1.15 -18.03
N ALA A 182 -9.14 1.94 -17.10
CA ALA A 182 -7.70 2.00 -16.87
C ALA A 182 -7.15 0.65 -16.39
N PHE A 183 -7.85 0.00 -15.46
CA PHE A 183 -7.48 -1.33 -14.98
C PHE A 183 -7.52 -2.38 -16.09
N THR A 184 -8.59 -2.38 -16.90
CA THR A 184 -8.73 -3.25 -18.06
C THR A 184 -7.58 -3.04 -19.05
N ARG A 185 -7.19 -1.79 -19.34
CA ARG A 185 -6.06 -1.50 -20.22
C ARG A 185 -4.76 -2.09 -19.69
N LEU A 186 -4.49 -1.94 -18.39
CA LEU A 186 -3.30 -2.52 -17.75
C LEU A 186 -3.30 -4.05 -17.88
N VAL A 187 -4.37 -4.72 -17.45
CA VAL A 187 -4.42 -6.19 -17.43
C VAL A 187 -4.62 -6.82 -18.81
N SER A 188 -5.04 -6.05 -19.82
CA SER A 188 -5.18 -6.53 -21.20
C SER A 188 -3.87 -6.98 -21.83
N ALA A 189 -2.74 -6.54 -21.27
CA ALA A 189 -1.41 -6.97 -21.67
C ALA A 189 -1.07 -8.38 -21.13
N TRP A 190 -1.74 -8.83 -20.07
CA TRP A 190 -1.35 -10.01 -19.31
C TRP A 190 -1.69 -11.32 -20.04
N PRO A 191 -0.93 -12.40 -19.79
CA PRO A 191 -1.26 -13.72 -20.30
C PRO A 191 -2.67 -14.15 -19.88
N GLY A 192 -3.45 -14.68 -20.83
CA GLY A 192 -4.82 -15.14 -20.57
C GLY A 192 -5.88 -14.03 -20.52
N ALA A 193 -5.52 -12.77 -20.77
CA ALA A 193 -6.46 -11.68 -20.91
C ALA A 193 -7.44 -11.94 -22.08
N GLN A 194 -8.73 -11.70 -21.84
CA GLN A 194 -9.76 -11.93 -22.85
C GLN A 194 -9.72 -10.85 -23.93
N PRO A 195 -9.98 -11.16 -25.22
CA PRO A 195 -9.93 -10.17 -26.29
C PRO A 195 -10.88 -8.97 -26.08
N HIS A 196 -12.02 -9.20 -25.44
CA HIS A 196 -13.03 -8.18 -25.20
C HIS A 196 -12.61 -7.14 -24.15
N TYR A 197 -11.54 -7.38 -23.38
CA TYR A 197 -10.94 -6.36 -22.49
C TYR A 197 -10.46 -5.12 -23.26
N LYS A 198 -10.23 -5.22 -24.58
CA LYS A 198 -9.87 -4.07 -25.40
C LYS A 198 -11.04 -3.13 -25.70
N ILE A 199 -12.27 -3.54 -25.39
CA ILE A 199 -13.48 -2.74 -25.63
C ILE A 199 -13.74 -1.87 -24.39
N PRO A 200 -13.69 -0.53 -24.51
CA PRO A 200 -13.96 0.35 -23.38
C PRO A 200 -15.40 0.21 -22.89
N LEU A 201 -15.57 0.12 -21.58
CA LEU A 201 -16.87 0.19 -20.92
C LEU A 201 -17.38 1.63 -20.96
N THR A 202 -18.69 1.79 -21.16
CA THR A 202 -19.36 3.09 -21.21
C THR A 202 -20.59 3.09 -20.31
N ALA A 203 -21.00 4.26 -19.83
CA ALA A 203 -22.21 4.41 -19.00
C ALA A 203 -23.52 4.09 -19.76
N SER A 204 -23.45 3.91 -21.09
CA SER A 204 -24.57 3.47 -21.91
C SER A 204 -24.83 1.96 -21.84
N PHE A 205 -23.90 1.18 -21.27
CA PHE A 205 -24.10 -0.25 -21.08
C PHE A 205 -25.14 -0.50 -19.98
N GLY A 206 -25.89 -1.59 -20.09
CA GLY A 206 -26.80 -2.02 -19.04
C GLY A 206 -26.06 -2.37 -17.75
N ASP A 207 -26.68 -2.12 -16.60
CA ASP A 207 -26.09 -2.34 -15.28
C ASP A 207 -25.59 -3.79 -15.10
N SER A 208 -26.32 -4.78 -15.65
CA SER A 208 -25.91 -6.18 -15.63
C SER A 208 -24.62 -6.44 -16.43
N THR A 209 -24.45 -5.78 -17.57
CA THR A 209 -23.24 -5.87 -18.39
C THR A 209 -22.05 -5.25 -17.66
N LEU A 210 -22.24 -4.07 -17.07
CA LEU A 210 -21.18 -3.40 -16.29
C LEU A 210 -20.76 -4.21 -15.07
N TRP A 211 -21.73 -4.79 -14.35
CA TRP A 211 -21.48 -5.67 -13.22
C TRP A 211 -20.71 -6.94 -13.63
N ASN A 212 -21.16 -7.61 -14.70
CA ASN A 212 -20.50 -8.84 -15.15
C ASN A 212 -19.07 -8.56 -15.63
N ALA A 213 -18.87 -7.48 -16.38
CA ALA A 213 -17.54 -7.07 -16.84
C ALA A 213 -16.61 -6.73 -15.66
N SER A 214 -17.09 -5.99 -14.66
CA SER A 214 -16.28 -5.64 -13.48
C SER A 214 -15.96 -6.86 -12.63
N ALA A 215 -16.93 -7.74 -12.40
CA ALA A 215 -16.74 -8.98 -11.65
C ALA A 215 -15.77 -9.92 -12.34
N GLU A 216 -15.88 -10.08 -13.67
CA GLU A 216 -14.97 -10.90 -14.46
C GLU A 216 -13.53 -10.37 -14.36
N LEU A 217 -13.36 -9.06 -14.53
CA LEU A 217 -12.06 -8.39 -14.48
C LEU A 217 -11.38 -8.52 -13.10
N ILE A 218 -12.14 -8.31 -12.03
CA ILE A 218 -11.68 -8.48 -10.65
C ILE A 218 -11.30 -9.95 -10.39
N LEU A 219 -12.12 -10.89 -10.83
CA LEU A 219 -11.83 -12.32 -10.68
C LEU A 219 -10.60 -12.75 -11.48
N PHE A 220 -10.41 -12.20 -12.69
CA PHE A 220 -9.22 -12.42 -13.48
C PHE A 220 -7.97 -11.97 -12.71
N TYR A 221 -7.97 -10.75 -12.15
CA TYR A 221 -6.88 -10.27 -11.31
C TYR A 221 -6.61 -11.19 -10.11
N ILE A 222 -7.65 -11.54 -9.34
CA ILE A 222 -7.49 -12.36 -8.13
C ILE A 222 -6.90 -13.74 -8.47
N LYS A 223 -7.41 -14.38 -9.53
CA LYS A 223 -6.93 -15.70 -9.97
C LYS A 223 -5.50 -15.63 -10.47
N THR A 224 -5.18 -14.63 -11.29
CA THR A 224 -3.82 -14.42 -11.80
C THR A 224 -2.87 -14.18 -10.64
N PHE A 225 -3.20 -13.26 -9.73
CA PHE A 225 -2.38 -12.98 -8.56
C PHE A 225 -2.13 -14.23 -7.70
N PHE A 226 -3.17 -15.00 -7.39
CA PHE A 226 -3.03 -16.24 -6.62
C PHE A 226 -2.15 -17.27 -7.33
N THR A 227 -2.29 -17.40 -8.66
CA THR A 227 -1.53 -18.36 -9.47
C THR A 227 -0.02 -18.08 -9.41
N TYR A 228 0.38 -16.80 -9.47
CA TYR A 228 1.80 -16.43 -9.51
C TYR A 228 2.43 -16.22 -8.13
N THR A 229 1.64 -15.86 -7.12
CA THR A 229 2.16 -15.55 -5.77
C THR A 229 1.89 -16.63 -4.72
N GLY A 230 0.95 -17.54 -4.98
CA GLY A 230 0.50 -18.57 -4.03
C GLY A 230 -0.30 -18.02 -2.84
N ARG A 231 -0.62 -16.72 -2.81
CA ARG A 231 -1.42 -16.09 -1.76
C ARG A 231 -2.57 -15.27 -2.32
N ALA A 232 -3.58 -14.99 -1.49
CA ALA A 232 -4.64 -14.08 -1.86
C ALA A 232 -4.11 -12.63 -1.96
N PRO A 233 -4.59 -11.82 -2.91
CA PRO A 233 -4.27 -10.40 -2.97
C PRO A 233 -4.91 -9.65 -1.80
N VAL A 234 -4.25 -8.59 -1.35
CA VAL A 234 -4.90 -7.62 -0.47
C VAL A 234 -5.84 -6.77 -1.32
N VAL A 235 -7.11 -6.78 -0.97
CA VAL A 235 -8.14 -6.01 -1.68
C VAL A 235 -8.35 -4.67 -0.97
N PRO A 236 -8.42 -3.54 -1.71
CA PRO A 236 -8.74 -2.24 -1.16
C PRO A 236 -10.00 -2.24 -0.28
N ARG A 237 -9.89 -1.61 0.89
CA ARG A 237 -11.00 -1.49 1.84
C ARG A 237 -11.80 -0.22 1.58
N ARG A 238 -13.05 -0.20 2.05
CA ARG A 238 -13.83 1.04 2.11
C ARG A 238 -13.16 2.05 3.04
N VAL A 239 -13.24 3.31 2.64
CA VAL A 239 -12.75 4.47 3.38
C VAL A 239 -13.53 4.60 4.70
N PRO A 240 -12.85 4.78 5.84
CA PRO A 240 -13.51 4.91 7.14
C PRO A 240 -14.48 6.09 7.17
N GLY A 241 -15.67 5.88 7.73
CA GLY A 241 -16.69 6.94 7.82
C GLY A 241 -17.42 7.27 6.51
N SER A 242 -17.10 6.61 5.40
CA SER A 242 -17.89 6.76 4.16
C SER A 242 -19.31 6.22 4.34
N ALA A 243 -20.30 6.92 3.78
CA ALA A 243 -21.69 6.48 3.82
C ALA A 243 -21.84 5.12 3.12
N ARG A 244 -22.72 4.26 3.66
CA ARG A 244 -23.14 3.05 2.95
C ARG A 244 -24.08 3.48 1.82
N SER A 245 -23.56 3.57 0.60
CA SER A 245 -24.38 3.52 -0.61
C SER A 245 -24.89 2.10 -0.83
#